data_AF-A0A562C0F4-F1
#
_entry.id   AF-A0A562C0F4-F1
#
_cell.length_a   1.000
_cell.length_b   1.000
_cell.length_c   1.000
_cell.angle_alpha   90.00
_cell.angle_beta   90.00
_cell.angle_gamma   90.00
#
_symmetry.space_group_name_H-M   'P 1'
#
loop_
_entity.id
_entity.type
_entity.pdbx_description
1 polymer ?
#
loop_
_entity_poly.entity_id
_entity_poly.type
_entity_poly.pdbx_seq_one_letter_code
_entity_poly.pdbx_strand_id
1 'polypeptide(L)'
;MPAVPHRQLSRASLAMLLAVDLLALSALLIDQWFAVGAGWSWLLGAALTLALLPGVLWLVDRVFAAACRVEDIPLTGETFP
;
A
#
# COMPACT_ATOMS: atom_id res chain seq x y z
N MET A 1 2.93 24.94 13.00
CA MET A 1 2.85 23.96 11.90
C MET A 1 1.73 23.00 12.24
N PRO A 2 0.66 22.87 11.43
CA PRO A 2 -0.41 21.94 11.76
C PRO A 2 0.18 20.53 11.80
N ALA A 3 -0.09 19.80 12.89
CA ALA A 3 0.38 18.45 13.10
C ALA A 3 -0.18 17.58 11.96
N VAL A 4 0.69 17.21 11.01
CA VAL A 4 0.34 16.27 9.96
C VAL A 4 0.00 14.96 10.67
N PRO A 5 -1.24 14.45 10.56
CA PRO A 5 -1.68 13.36 11.39
C PRO A 5 -0.84 12.13 11.01
N HIS A 6 -0.01 11.64 11.93
CA HIS A 6 0.90 10.50 11.71
C HIS A 6 0.22 9.27 11.06
N ARG A 7 -1.10 9.15 11.26
CA ARG A 7 -1.96 8.12 10.68
C ARG A 7 -2.13 8.24 9.16
N GLN A 8 -2.12 9.44 8.59
CA GLN A 8 -2.15 9.65 7.13
C GLN A 8 -0.80 9.32 6.50
N LEU A 9 0.29 9.66 7.20
CA LEU A 9 1.66 9.41 6.74
C LEU A 9 1.98 7.91 6.72
N SER A 10 1.56 7.17 7.75
CA SER A 10 1.67 5.71 7.81
C SER A 10 0.79 4.98 6.79
N ARG A 11 -0.42 5.49 6.52
CA ARG A 11 -1.29 4.93 5.46
C ARG A 11 -0.68 5.13 4.08
N ALA A 12 -0.18 6.34 3.80
CA ALA A 12 0.47 6.65 2.52
C ALA A 12 1.75 5.83 2.30
N SER A 13 2.58 5.67 3.34
CA SER A 13 3.80 4.86 3.24
C SER A 13 3.48 3.37 3.01
N LEU A 14 2.49 2.82 3.72
CA LEU A 14 2.07 1.43 3.55
C LEU A 14 1.51 1.20 2.13
N ALA A 15 0.66 2.11 1.64
CA ALA A 15 0.13 2.04 0.28
C ALA A 15 1.25 2.11 -0.78
N MET A 16 2.23 2.99 -0.59
CA MET A 16 3.37 3.11 -1.49
C MET A 16 4.23 1.85 -1.50
N LEU A 17 4.52 1.29 -0.32
CA LEU A 17 5.31 0.07 -0.19
C LEU A 17 4.62 -1.12 -0.88
N LEU A 18 3.31 -1.26 -0.66
CA LEU A 18 2.51 -2.32 -1.29
C LEU A 18 2.44 -2.16 -2.81
N ALA A 19 2.32 -0.93 -3.29
CA ALA A 19 2.30 -0.65 -4.73
C ALA A 19 3.64 -0.98 -5.40
N VAL A 20 4.76 -0.63 -4.77
CA VAL A 20 6.11 -0.97 -5.26
C VAL A 20 6.32 -2.48 -5.28
N ASP A 21 5.87 -3.19 -4.25
CA ASP A 21 6.00 -4.64 -4.16
C ASP A 21 5.15 -5.35 -5.23
N LEU A 22 3.91 -4.88 -5.44
CA LEU A 22 3.04 -5.38 -6.51
C LEU A 22 3.66 -5.14 -7.91
N LEU A 23 4.29 -3.98 -8.11
CA LEU A 23 4.98 -3.65 -9.35
C LEU A 23 6.16 -4.60 -9.60
N ALA A 24 7.00 -4.81 -8.59
CA ALA A 24 8.15 -5.70 -8.70
C ALA A 24 7.71 -7.15 -8.96
N LEU A 25 6.71 -7.65 -8.23
CA LEU A 25 6.16 -8.99 -8.41
C LEU A 25 5.53 -9.17 -9.79
N SER A 26 4.74 -8.20 -10.26
CA SER A 26 4.12 -8.27 -11.58
C SER A 26 5.15 -8.23 -12.70
N ALA A 27 6.15 -7.35 -12.61
CA ALA A 27 7.24 -7.29 -13.58
C ALA A 27 8.03 -8.61 -13.63
N LEU A 28 8.37 -9.19 -12.46
CA LEU A 28 9.09 -10.47 -12.38
C LEU A 28 8.26 -11.61 -12.97
N LEU A 29 6.96 -11.67 -12.66
CA LEU A 29 6.07 -12.71 -13.17
C LEU A 29 5.91 -12.62 -14.69
N ILE A 30 5.84 -11.41 -15.24
CA ILE A 30 5.76 -11.16 -16.69
C ILE A 30 7.07 -11.53 -17.38
N ASP A 31 8.21 -11.13 -16.81
CA ASP A 31 9.53 -11.50 -17.32
C ASP A 31 9.71 -13.03 -17.36
N GLN A 32 9.32 -13.71 -16.28
CA GLN A 32 9.43 -15.16 -16.16
C GLN A 32 8.49 -15.92 -17.10
N TRP A 33 7.25 -15.46 -17.28
CA TRP A 33 6.28 -16.17 -18.13
C TRP A 33 6.43 -15.89 -19.62
N PHE A 34 6.76 -14.65 -19.98
CA PHE A 34 6.78 -14.25 -21.38
C PHE A 34 8.19 -14.14 -21.96
N ALA A 35 9.25 -14.22 -21.13
CA ALA A 35 10.64 -13.97 -21.54
C ALA A 35 10.80 -12.65 -22.31
N VAL A 36 9.92 -11.70 -22.04
CA VAL A 36 9.86 -10.39 -22.67
C VAL A 36 10.89 -9.53 -21.97
N GLY A 37 11.96 -9.17 -22.69
CA GLY A 37 13.14 -8.52 -22.11
C GLY A 37 12.82 -7.41 -21.12
N ALA A 38 13.67 -7.29 -20.09
CA ALA A 38 13.43 -6.54 -18.85
C ALA A 38 12.72 -5.19 -19.02
N GLY A 39 13.07 -4.35 -20.01
CA GLY A 39 12.41 -3.04 -20.17
C GLY A 39 10.89 -3.11 -20.37
N TRP A 40 10.40 -4.11 -21.11
CA TRP A 40 8.98 -4.26 -21.43
C TRP A 40 8.18 -4.91 -20.29
N SER A 41 8.80 -5.79 -19.49
CA SER A 41 8.16 -6.42 -18.34
C SER A 41 7.82 -5.39 -17.25
N TRP A 42 8.67 -4.37 -17.05
CA TRP A 42 8.37 -3.24 -16.15
C TRP A 42 7.20 -2.38 -16.63
N LEU A 43 7.10 -2.10 -17.93
CA LEU A 43 5.98 -1.33 -18.50
C LEU A 43 4.65 -2.06 -18.34
N LEU A 44 4.62 -3.36 -18.63
CA LEU A 44 3.43 -4.19 -18.47
C LEU A 44 3.07 -4.37 -16.98
N GLY A 45 4.07 -4.57 -16.12
CA GLY A 45 3.90 -4.60 -14.67
C GLY A 45 3.33 -3.29 -14.13
N ALA A 46 3.79 -2.14 -14.63
CA ALA A 46 3.26 -0.83 -14.25
C ALA A 46 1.79 -0.66 -14.67
N ALA A 47 1.44 -1.06 -15.89
CA ALA A 47 0.06 -1.02 -16.37
C ALA A 47 -0.87 -1.90 -15.52
N LEU A 48 -0.43 -3.12 -15.18
CA LEU A 48 -1.17 -4.03 -14.32
C LEU A 48 -1.32 -3.47 -12.90
N THR A 49 -0.25 -2.90 -12.35
CA THR A 49 -0.24 -2.31 -11.01
C THR A 49 -1.18 -1.10 -10.92
N LEU A 50 -1.23 -0.26 -11.95
CA LEU A 50 -2.21 0.84 -12.07
C LEU A 50 -3.65 0.33 -12.09
N ALA A 51 -3.93 -0.76 -12.80
CA ALA A 51 -5.25 -1.37 -12.81
C ALA A 51 -5.64 -1.96 -11.44
N LEU A 52 -4.67 -2.47 -10.68
CA LEU A 52 -4.86 -3.05 -9.34
C LEU A 52 -4.83 -2.03 -8.20
N LEU A 53 -4.34 -0.81 -8.45
CA LEU A 53 -4.23 0.29 -7.50
C LEU A 53 -5.51 0.55 -6.67
N PRO A 54 -6.74 0.62 -7.25
CA PRO A 54 -7.95 0.82 -6.44
C PRO A 54 -8.18 -0.34 -5.45
N GLY A 55 -7.85 -1.57 -5.84
CA GLY A 55 -7.95 -2.73 -4.95
C GLY A 55 -6.93 -2.69 -3.82
N VAL A 56 -5.70 -2.26 -4.11
CA VAL A 56 -4.63 -2.05 -3.12
C VAL A 56 -5.06 -1.00 -2.09
N LEU A 57 -5.57 0.16 -2.54
CA LEU A 57 -6.04 1.21 -1.64
C LEU A 57 -7.18 0.72 -0.73
N TRP A 58 -8.14 -0.04 -1.28
CA TRP A 58 -9.22 -0.64 -0.49
C TRP A 58 -8.70 -1.65 0.55
N LEU A 59 -7.69 -2.44 0.20
CA LEU A 59 -7.07 -3.40 1.12
C LEU A 59 -6.36 -2.69 2.27
N VAL A 60 -5.58 -1.65 1.97
CA VAL A 60 -4.91 -0.79 2.96
C VAL A 60 -5.93 -0.19 3.91
N ASP A 61 -7.05 0.30 3.39
CA ASP A 61 -8.12 0.86 4.20
C ASP A 61 -8.75 -0.16 5.13
N ARG A 62 -8.94 -1.40 4.65
CA ARG A 62 -9.41 -2.49 5.50
C ARG A 62 -8.42 -2.86 6.60
N VAL A 63 -7.12 -2.90 6.30
CA VAL A 63 -6.08 -3.21 7.28
C VAL A 63 -6.04 -2.13 8.36
N PHE A 64 -6.08 -0.85 7.98
CA PHE A 64 -6.15 0.25 8.96
C PHE A 64 -7.47 0.25 9.74
N ALA A 65 -8.60 -0.06 9.10
CA ALA A 65 -9.88 -0.17 9.80
C ALA A 65 -9.90 -1.34 10.80
N ALA A 66 -9.24 -2.46 10.47
CA ALA A 66 -9.09 -3.59 11.37
C ALA A 66 -8.13 -3.27 12.52
N ALA A 67 -6.98 -2.65 12.23
CA ALA A 67 -6.01 -2.23 13.25
C ALA A 67 -6.64 -1.26 14.26
N CYS A 68 -7.46 -0.32 13.80
CA CYS A 68 -8.13 0.62 14.69
C CYS A 68 -9.37 0.07 15.40
N ARG A 69 -9.85 -1.12 15.03
CA ARG A 69 -10.80 -1.87 15.87
C ARG A 69 -10.10 -2.66 16.98
N VAL A 70 -8.80 -2.92 16.84
CA VAL A 70 -7.97 -3.61 17.84
C VAL A 70 -7.34 -2.59 18.79
N GLU A 71 -7.04 -1.38 18.33
CA GLU A 71 -6.75 -0.21 19.18
C GLU A 71 -8.03 0.35 19.81
N ASP A 72 -8.58 -0.38 20.79
CA ASP A 72 -9.30 0.21 21.93
C ASP A 72 -8.27 0.67 22.99
N ILE A 73 -7.10 1.14 22.51
CA ILE A 73 -6.00 1.60 23.33
C ILE A 73 -6.12 3.12 23.34
N PRO A 74 -6.42 3.74 24.50
CA PRO A 74 -6.57 5.17 24.59
C PRO A 74 -5.29 5.83 24.07
N LEU A 75 -5.47 6.85 23.21
CA LEU A 75 -4.40 7.73 22.79
C LEU A 75 -3.71 8.24 24.07
N THR A 76 -2.43 7.90 24.26
CA THR A 76 -1.62 8.43 25.36
C THR A 76 -1.68 9.97 25.30
N GLY A 77 -2.47 10.55 26.20
CA GLY A 77 -2.83 11.97 26.20
C GLY A 77 -4.29 12.25 26.54
N GLU A 78 -5.20 11.27 26.48
CA GLU A 78 -6.57 11.45 26.99
C GLU A 78 -6.61 11.23 28.51
N THR A 79 -6.93 12.30 29.24
CA THR A 79 -7.23 12.28 30.68
C THR A 79 -8.50 11.48 30.93
N PHE A 80 -8.39 10.42 31.74
CA PHE A 80 -9.54 9.77 32.36
C PHE A 80 -10.33 10.78 33.23
N PRO A 81 -11.68 10.67 33.31
CA PRO A 81 -12.47 11.46 34.25
C PRO A 81 -12.16 11.13 35.72
#